data_AF-A0ABD5DHX2-F1
#
_entry.id   AF-A0ABD5DHX2-F1
#
_cell.length_a   1.000
_cell.length_b   1.000
_cell.length_c   1.000
_cell.angle_alpha   90.00
_cell.angle_beta   90.00
_cell.angle_gamma   90.00
#
_symmetry.space_group_name_H-M   'P 1'
#
loop_
_entity.id
_entity.type
_entity.pdbx_description
1 polymer ?
#
loop_
_entity_poly.entity_id
_entity_poly.type
_entity_poly.pdbx_seq_one_letter_code
_entity_poly.pdbx_strand_id
1 'polypeptide(L)'
;AISLREGNFATGSLIPDTISWEHWRLALGFSVEHADGRVTPPPFPVLLWLWNSIKVAGITAIGIVALSTTCAYAFARMRFPGKATLLK
;
A
#
# COMPACT_ATOMS: atom_id res chain seq x y z
N ALA A 1 -6.31 -17.03 -2.42
CA ALA A 1 -5.23 -17.30 -3.39
C ALA A 1 -5.54 -16.75 -4.80
N ILE A 2 -6.23 -15.61 -4.93
CA ILE A 2 -6.58 -15.05 -6.25
C ILE A 2 -5.33 -14.60 -7.02
N SER A 3 -4.35 -13.99 -6.35
CA SER A 3 -3.07 -13.56 -6.96
C SER A 3 -2.13 -14.69 -7.36
N LEU A 4 -2.47 -15.94 -7.03
CA LEU A 4 -1.71 -17.14 -7.40
C LEU A 4 -2.49 -18.03 -8.38
N ARG A 5 -3.65 -17.57 -8.85
CA ARG A 5 -4.49 -18.28 -9.80
C ARG A 5 -4.06 -17.88 -11.21
N GLU A 6 -4.02 -18.84 -12.12
CA GLU A 6 -3.81 -18.57 -13.54
C GLU A 6 -4.99 -17.78 -14.14
N GLY A 7 -4.70 -16.74 -14.92
CA GLY A 7 -5.71 -15.82 -15.46
C GLY A 7 -6.34 -14.90 -14.40
N ASN A 8 -7.47 -14.27 -14.73
CA ASN A 8 -8.12 -13.26 -13.87
C ASN A 8 -9.52 -13.69 -13.45
N PHE A 9 -9.61 -14.64 -12.51
CA PHE A 9 -10.87 -15.15 -11.98
C PHE A 9 -11.06 -14.77 -10.51
N ALA A 10 -12.20 -14.16 -10.19
CA ALA A 10 -12.52 -13.69 -8.84
C ALA A 10 -13.02 -14.81 -7.91
N THR A 11 -13.50 -15.92 -8.46
CA THR A 11 -14.06 -17.07 -7.72
C THR A 11 -13.24 -18.34 -7.96
N GLY A 12 -13.33 -19.29 -7.04
CA GLY A 12 -12.73 -20.61 -7.14
C GLY A 12 -12.30 -21.18 -5.79
N SER A 13 -11.61 -22.32 -5.83
CA SER A 13 -11.01 -23.01 -4.68
C SER A 13 -10.03 -22.12 -3.88
N LEU A 14 -9.94 -22.35 -2.57
CA LEU A 14 -9.05 -21.58 -1.68
C LEU A 14 -7.57 -21.74 -2.06
N ILE A 15 -7.16 -22.98 -2.35
CA ILE A 15 -5.90 -23.32 -3.01
C ILE A 15 -6.24 -23.53 -4.49
N PRO A 16 -5.64 -22.77 -5.43
CA PRO A 16 -5.98 -22.87 -6.84
C PRO A 16 -5.62 -24.24 -7.40
N ASP A 17 -6.44 -24.77 -8.29
CA ASP A 17 -6.18 -26.04 -8.99
C ASP A 17 -4.96 -25.91 -9.93
N THR A 18 -4.76 -24.71 -10.49
CA THR A 18 -3.52 -24.32 -11.21
C THR A 18 -2.89 -23.10 -10.55
N ILE A 19 -1.65 -23.27 -10.09
CA ILE A 19 -0.87 -22.19 -9.48
C ILE A 19 -0.08 -21.46 -10.57
N SER A 20 -0.24 -20.14 -10.63
CA SER A 20 0.51 -19.25 -11.51
C SER A 20 1.27 -18.19 -10.71
N TRP A 21 2.47 -17.86 -11.18
CA TRP A 21 3.33 -16.79 -10.64
C TRP A 21 3.38 -15.56 -11.53
N GLU A 22 2.63 -15.54 -12.64
CA GLU A 22 2.68 -14.47 -13.64
C GLU A 22 2.32 -13.11 -13.03
N HIS A 23 1.24 -13.03 -12.23
CA HIS A 23 0.84 -11.78 -11.58
C HIS A 23 1.94 -11.21 -10.68
N TRP A 24 2.58 -12.07 -9.88
CA TRP A 24 3.68 -11.66 -9.00
C TRP A 24 4.94 -11.30 -9.76
N ARG A 25 5.27 -12.03 -10.83
CA ARG A 25 6.41 -11.70 -11.71
C ARG A 25 6.23 -10.30 -12.32
N LEU A 26 5.08 -10.03 -12.91
CA LEU A 26 4.78 -8.71 -13.50
C LEU A 26 4.78 -7.61 -12.45
N ALA A 27 4.19 -7.84 -11.27
CA ALA A 27 4.18 -6.86 -10.17
C ALA A 27 5.59 -6.57 -9.62
N LEU A 28 6.48 -7.55 -9.62
CA LEU A 28 7.88 -7.37 -9.19
C LEU A 28 8.79 -6.84 -10.31
N GLY A 29 8.25 -6.58 -11.51
CA GLY A 29 9.00 -6.03 -12.64
C GLY A 29 9.72 -7.06 -13.50
N PHE A 30 9.43 -8.36 -13.33
CA PHE A 30 9.94 -9.41 -14.20
C PHE A 30 9.03 -9.60 -15.42
N SER A 31 9.64 -9.75 -16.60
CA SER A 31 8.91 -10.17 -17.80
C SER A 31 8.42 -11.61 -17.67
N VAL A 32 7.28 -11.91 -18.29
CA VAL A 32 6.68 -13.25 -18.35
C VAL A 32 6.76 -13.75 -19.80
N GLU A 33 7.19 -15.00 -19.97
CA GLU A 33 7.18 -15.68 -21.27
C GLU A 33 5.99 -16.64 -21.29
N HIS A 34 5.16 -16.54 -22.32
CA HIS A 34 3.97 -17.35 -22.50
C HIS A 34 4.25 -18.59 -23.36
N ALA A 35 3.33 -19.56 -23.32
CA ALA A 35 3.46 -20.81 -24.08
C ALA A 35 3.50 -20.62 -25.61
N ASP A 36 3.06 -19.46 -26.13
CA ASP A 36 3.13 -19.07 -27.54
C ASP A 36 4.48 -18.40 -27.92
N GLY A 37 5.44 -18.36 -27.00
CA GLY A 37 6.76 -17.75 -27.17
C GLY A 37 6.76 -16.22 -27.06
N ARG A 38 5.62 -15.58 -26.76
CA ARG A 38 5.57 -14.14 -26.56
C ARG A 38 6.07 -13.77 -25.17
N VAL A 39 6.89 -12.72 -25.10
CA VAL A 39 7.35 -12.14 -23.84
C VAL A 39 6.53 -10.89 -23.55
N THR A 40 5.79 -10.90 -22.44
CA THR A 40 5.11 -9.71 -21.94
C THR A 40 6.01 -8.97 -20.94
N PRO A 41 6.46 -7.75 -21.26
CA PRO A 41 7.15 -6.92 -20.29
C PRO A 41 6.15 -6.43 -19.21
N PRO A 42 6.64 -6.07 -18.01
CA PRO A 42 5.79 -5.52 -16.96
C PRO A 42 5.10 -4.23 -17.47
N PRO A 43 3.75 -4.20 -17.55
CA PRO A 43 3.04 -3.05 -18.12
C PRO A 43 3.05 -1.84 -17.19
N PHE A 44 3.27 -2.06 -15.89
CA PHE A 44 3.21 -1.02 -14.86
C PHE A 44 4.37 -1.12 -13.87
N PRO A 45 4.92 0.01 -13.40
CA PRO A 45 6.00 0.04 -12.43
C PRO A 45 5.45 -0.10 -10.99
N VAL A 46 4.89 -1.26 -10.64
CA VAL A 46 4.21 -1.49 -9.35
C VAL A 46 5.13 -1.24 -8.14
N LEU A 47 6.41 -1.63 -8.22
CA LEU A 47 7.39 -1.34 -7.16
C LEU A 47 7.62 0.17 -6.95
N LEU A 48 7.57 0.97 -8.03
CA LEU A 48 7.66 2.42 -7.92
C LEU A 48 6.41 2.99 -7.23
N TRP A 49 5.22 2.45 -7.51
CA TRP A 49 3.99 2.84 -6.83
C TRP A 49 4.02 2.50 -5.33
N LEU A 50 4.55 1.33 -4.99
CA LEU A 50 4.78 0.95 -3.60
C LEU A 50 5.73 1.94 -2.92
N TRP A 51 6.83 2.30 -3.59
CA TRP A 51 7.78 3.27 -3.04
C TRP A 51 7.20 4.67 -2.88
N ASN A 52 6.38 5.13 -3.84
CA ASN A 52 5.64 6.38 -3.72
C ASN A 52 4.69 6.35 -2.51
N SER A 53 4.00 5.23 -2.30
CA SER A 53 3.09 5.04 -1.16
C SER A 53 3.85 5.12 0.17
N ILE A 54 5.02 4.48 0.27
CA ILE A 54 5.88 4.54 1.46
C ILE A 54 6.31 5.98 1.76
N LYS A 55 6.75 6.73 0.75
CA LYS A 55 7.15 8.14 0.93
C LYS A 55 6.01 9.00 1.44
N VAL A 56 4.86 8.93 0.78
CA VAL A 56 3.69 9.75 1.13
C VAL A 56 3.22 9.38 2.53
N ALA A 57 2.99 8.09 2.80
CA ALA A 57 2.54 7.63 4.10
C ALA A 57 3.54 7.99 5.22
N GLY A 58 4.84 7.82 4.97
CA GLY A 58 5.89 8.15 5.94
C GLY A 58 5.94 9.64 6.28
N ILE A 59 5.95 10.52 5.28
CA ILE A 59 5.97 11.98 5.48
C ILE A 59 4.69 12.42 6.20
N THR A 60 3.53 11.91 5.78
CA THR A 60 2.24 12.24 6.41
C THR A 60 2.19 11.76 7.85
N ALA A 61 2.65 10.55 8.16
CA ALA A 61 2.68 10.04 9.52
C ALA A 61 3.56 10.90 10.43
N ILE A 62 4.76 11.30 9.97
CA ILE A 62 5.65 12.21 10.71
C ILE A 62 4.94 13.55 10.97
N GLY A 63 4.31 14.13 9.94
CA GLY A 63 3.55 15.37 10.07
C GLY A 63 2.41 15.27 11.08
N ILE A 64 1.62 14.18 11.02
CA ILE A 64 0.53 13.91 11.96
C ILE A 64 1.07 13.79 13.39
N VAL A 65 2.15 13.04 13.60
CA VAL A 65 2.75 12.87 14.93
C VAL A 65 3.27 14.21 15.46
N ALA A 66 4.01 14.97 14.66
CA ALA A 66 4.54 16.27 15.06
C ALA A 66 3.43 17.26 15.46
N LEU A 67 2.38 17.37 14.65
CA LEU A 67 1.24 18.26 14.92
C LEU A 67 0.41 17.76 16.12
N SER A 68 0.10 16.47 16.18
CA SER A 68 -0.71 15.92 17.28
C SER A 68 0.00 16.02 18.63
N THR A 69 1.31 15.71 18.68
CA THR A 69 2.10 15.80 19.91
C THR A 69 2.27 17.24 20.40
N THR A 70 2.53 18.18 19.50
CA THR A 70 2.63 19.61 19.87
C THR A 70 1.30 20.17 20.35
N CYS A 71 0.21 19.87 19.66
CA CYS A 71 -1.15 20.20 20.11
C CYS A 71 -1.44 19.59 21.48
N ALA A 72 -1.20 18.28 21.63
CA ALA A 72 -1.44 17.57 22.89
C ALA A 72 -0.63 18.16 24.04
N TYR A 73 0.62 18.58 23.81
CA TYR A 73 1.44 19.21 24.84
C TYR A 73 0.84 20.55 25.31
N ALA A 74 0.40 21.41 24.38
CA ALA A 74 -0.27 22.66 24.72
C ALA A 74 -1.54 22.39 25.56
N PHE A 75 -2.37 21.44 25.14
CA PHE A 75 -3.57 21.04 25.88
C PHE A 75 -3.25 20.33 27.21
N ALA A 76 -2.15 19.60 27.36
CA ALA A 76 -1.83 18.91 28.60
C ALA A 76 -1.15 19.81 29.64
N ARG A 77 -0.25 20.72 29.20
CA ARG A 77 0.67 21.42 30.10
C ARG A 77 0.53 22.94 30.13
N MET A 78 0.02 23.57 29.08
CA MET A 78 -0.13 25.04 29.04
C MET A 78 -1.51 25.48 29.54
N ARG A 79 -1.58 26.70 30.08
CA ARG A 79 -2.81 27.38 30.50
C ARG A 79 -3.11 28.51 29.50
N PHE A 80 -4.24 28.44 28.82
CA PHE A 80 -4.72 29.46 27.90
C PHE A 80 -6.26 29.57 27.99
N PRO A 81 -6.84 30.77 27.77
CA PRO A 81 -8.29 30.96 27.81
C PRO A 81 -8.99 30.13 26.72
N GLY A 82 -10.18 29.59 27.01
CA GLY A 82 -10.96 28.78 26.07
C GLY A 82 -10.56 27.30 25.95
N LYS A 83 -9.51 26.86 26.66
CA LYS A 83 -9.04 25.47 26.68
C LYS A 83 -10.12 24.43 27.02
N ALA A 84 -11.00 24.73 27.98
CA ALA A 84 -12.07 23.80 28.40
C ALA A 84 -13.23 23.71 27.39
N THR A 85 -13.44 24.73 26.56
CA THR A 85 -14.43 24.71 25.48
C THR A 85 -13.96 23.84 24.31
N LEU A 86 -12.64 23.79 24.08
CA LEU A 86 -12.01 22.97 23.04
C LEU A 86 -11.82 21.49 23.43
N LEU A 87 -11.91 21.18 24.73
CA LEU A 87 -11.77 19.81 25.28
C LEU A 87 -13.12 19.11 25.54
N LYS A 88 -14.24 19.81 25.37
CA LYS A 88 -15.60 19.24 25.47
C LYS A 88 -16.06 18.74 24.12
#